data_AF-A0A7C3CJP2-F1
#
_entry.id   AF-A0A7C3CJP2-F1
#
_cell.length_a   1.000
_cell.length_b   1.000
_cell.length_c   1.000
_cell.angle_alpha   90.00
_cell.angle_beta   90.00
_cell.angle_gamma   90.00
#
_symmetry.space_group_name_H-M   'P 1'
#
loop_
_entity.id
_entity.type
_entity.pdbx_description
1 polymer ?
#
loop_
_entity_poly.entity_id
_entity_poly.type
_entity_poly.pdbx_seq_one_letter_code
_entity_poly.pdbx_strand_id
1 'polypeptide(L)'
;MREKAEEFILGLVAIFSIIISLLDWFRWLPLPTGTVSSLTLLGIGLVAGYLVLERRNKLDRIEQVVTQGFDKTILSISGGSVEIFKDSRQVYEYAARRMMDAKKSVDDLTWGAIQSTRRTKAEEDAFQKYVEAIVATASRKEIRYREVMTFPSEERIRRAEEILARNIYGYQLRYYDIEHEATPPLLQFMVIDSEEVILASHRGTTLPVEGEPLVATRHPEIVRYFQDYYNAIWQGAKRIKDAGKPPNGEILKKIGQQLTTQA
;
A
#
# COMPACT_ATOMS: atom_id res chain seq x y z
N MET A 1 -19.46 11.64 -4.09
CA MET A 1 -20.07 12.31 -5.26
C MET A 1 -21.22 13.24 -4.88
N ARG A 2 -22.14 12.81 -4.01
CA ARG A 2 -23.27 13.63 -3.53
C ARG A 2 -22.88 14.96 -2.88
N GLU A 3 -21.87 14.95 -2.00
CA GLU A 3 -21.40 16.18 -1.31
C GLU A 3 -20.81 17.23 -2.26
N LYS A 4 -20.02 16.80 -3.26
CA LYS A 4 -19.46 17.72 -4.28
C LYS A 4 -20.55 18.36 -5.14
N ALA A 5 -21.66 17.65 -5.38
CA ALA A 5 -22.80 18.19 -6.11
C ALA A 5 -23.57 19.21 -5.27
N GLU A 6 -23.77 18.94 -3.98
CA GLU A 6 -24.44 19.86 -3.05
C GLU A 6 -23.64 21.18 -2.87
N GLU A 7 -22.31 21.09 -2.77
CA GLU A 7 -21.43 22.27 -2.69
C GLU A 7 -21.44 23.11 -3.97
N PHE A 8 -21.44 22.45 -5.13
CA PHE A 8 -21.53 23.13 -6.42
C PHE A 8 -22.87 23.86 -6.58
N ILE A 9 -23.97 23.24 -6.17
CA ILE A 9 -25.30 23.84 -6.19
C ILE A 9 -25.37 25.04 -5.24
N LEU A 10 -24.85 24.93 -4.01
CA LEU A 10 -24.82 26.04 -3.04
C LEU A 10 -23.98 27.22 -3.53
N GLY A 11 -22.81 26.95 -4.14
CA GLY A 11 -21.98 27.98 -4.75
C GLY A 11 -22.67 28.72 -5.89
N LEU A 12 -23.36 27.99 -6.77
CA LEU A 12 -24.15 28.59 -7.85
C LEU A 12 -25.29 29.44 -7.30
N VAL A 13 -26.04 28.95 -6.31
CA VAL A 13 -27.14 29.70 -5.67
C VAL A 13 -26.64 31.02 -5.08
N ALA A 14 -25.47 31.02 -4.41
CA ALA A 14 -24.87 32.23 -3.87
C ALA A 14 -24.50 33.24 -4.96
N ILE A 15 -23.84 32.79 -6.03
CA ILE A 15 -23.43 33.64 -7.15
C ILE A 15 -24.65 34.23 -7.88
N PHE A 16 -25.64 33.40 -8.21
CA PHE A 16 -26.85 33.86 -8.88
C PHE A 16 -27.65 34.83 -8.02
N SER A 17 -27.74 34.60 -6.70
CA SER A 17 -28.44 35.51 -5.79
C SER A 17 -27.79 36.88 -5.73
N ILE A 18 -26.45 36.94 -5.72
CA ILE A 18 -25.69 38.21 -5.74
C ILE A 18 -25.88 38.94 -7.08
N ILE A 19 -25.76 38.22 -8.21
CA ILE A 19 -25.91 38.80 -9.55
C ILE A 19 -27.32 39.36 -9.75
N ILE A 20 -28.36 38.58 -9.42
CA ILE A 20 -29.76 39.01 -9.55
C ILE A 20 -30.03 40.24 -8.67
N SER A 21 -29.49 40.27 -7.45
CA SER A 21 -29.65 41.41 -6.55
C SER A 21 -29.01 42.69 -7.09
N LEU A 22 -27.82 42.58 -7.70
CA LEU A 22 -27.14 43.73 -8.31
C LEU A 22 -27.87 44.20 -9.58
N LEU A 23 -28.33 43.28 -10.42
CA LEU A 23 -29.07 43.61 -11.65
C LEU A 23 -30.40 44.31 -11.37
N ASP A 24 -31.10 43.91 -10.31
CA ASP A 24 -32.32 44.60 -9.86
C ASP A 24 -31.99 45.98 -9.24
N TRP A 25 -30.92 46.09 -8.45
CA TRP A 25 -30.48 47.37 -7.86
C TRP A 25 -30.15 48.43 -8.91
N PHE A 26 -29.48 48.05 -9.99
CA PHE A 26 -29.18 48.94 -11.12
C PHE A 26 -30.36 49.12 -12.09
N ARG A 27 -31.52 48.51 -11.80
CA ARG A 27 -32.73 48.49 -12.65
C ARG A 27 -32.50 47.94 -14.06
N TRP A 28 -31.47 47.12 -14.25
CA TRP A 28 -31.24 46.42 -15.52
C TRP A 28 -32.18 45.22 -15.67
N LEU A 29 -32.70 44.70 -14.56
CA LEU A 29 -33.72 43.66 -14.54
C LEU A 29 -34.72 43.93 -13.40
N PRO A 30 -35.69 44.86 -13.56
CA PRO A 30 -36.61 45.23 -12.50
C PRO A 30 -37.52 44.05 -12.15
N LEU A 31 -37.41 43.54 -10.93
CA LEU A 31 -38.24 42.43 -10.46
C LEU A 31 -39.68 42.88 -10.18
N PRO A 32 -40.68 42.02 -10.40
CA PRO A 32 -42.09 42.35 -10.13
C PRO A 32 -42.32 42.77 -8.67
N THR A 33 -43.17 43.78 -8.46
CA THR A 33 -43.61 44.20 -7.12
C THR A 33 -44.31 43.06 -6.40
N GLY A 34 -43.77 42.63 -5.25
CA GLY A 34 -44.24 41.47 -4.48
C GLY A 34 -43.24 40.29 -4.43
N THR A 35 -42.10 40.41 -5.10
CA THR A 35 -40.99 39.44 -5.00
C THR A 35 -40.09 39.71 -3.78
N VAL A 36 -39.28 38.72 -3.40
CA VAL A 36 -38.31 38.79 -2.28
C VAL A 36 -37.39 40.00 -2.49
N SER A 37 -37.29 40.87 -1.49
CA SER A 37 -36.44 42.07 -1.57
C SER A 37 -35.02 41.70 -1.96
N SER A 38 -34.45 42.43 -2.94
CA SER A 38 -33.07 42.24 -3.43
C SER A 38 -32.02 42.37 -2.33
N LEU A 39 -32.33 43.10 -1.26
CA LEU A 39 -31.49 43.15 -0.05
C LEU A 39 -31.44 41.80 0.69
N THR A 40 -32.56 41.07 0.70
CA THR A 40 -32.67 39.75 1.34
C THR A 40 -31.97 38.68 0.50
N LEU A 41 -32.09 38.73 -0.83
CA LEU A 41 -31.35 37.85 -1.75
C LEU A 41 -29.84 38.06 -1.64
N LEU A 42 -29.39 39.31 -1.55
CA LEU A 42 -27.99 39.63 -1.31
C LEU A 42 -27.51 39.07 0.04
N GLY A 43 -28.30 39.25 1.10
CA GLY A 43 -28.00 38.72 2.43
C GLY A 43 -27.87 37.19 2.42
N ILE A 44 -28.80 36.48 1.79
CA ILE A 44 -28.76 35.01 1.64
C ILE A 44 -27.55 34.58 0.81
N GLY A 45 -27.26 35.27 -0.30
CA GLY A 45 -26.10 34.99 -1.15
C GLY A 45 -24.77 35.17 -0.43
N LEU A 46 -24.64 36.22 0.39
CA LEU A 46 -23.44 36.46 1.21
C LEU A 46 -23.27 35.42 2.32
N VAL A 47 -24.36 35.03 3.01
CA VAL A 47 -24.31 33.99 4.05
C VAL A 47 -23.98 32.63 3.44
N ALA A 48 -24.62 32.26 2.32
CA ALA A 48 -24.32 31.02 1.61
C ALA A 48 -22.87 31.00 1.07
N GLY A 49 -22.40 32.11 0.50
CA GLY A 49 -21.02 32.26 0.05
C GLY A 49 -20.00 32.16 1.19
N TYR A 50 -20.28 32.81 2.32
CA TYR A 50 -19.46 32.71 3.54
C TYR A 50 -19.38 31.27 4.05
N LEU A 51 -20.51 30.56 4.14
CA LEU A 51 -20.55 29.16 4.58
C LEU A 51 -19.75 28.24 3.66
N VAL A 52 -19.81 28.44 2.33
CA VAL A 52 -19.02 27.67 1.36
C VAL A 52 -17.51 27.94 1.53
N LEU A 53 -17.12 29.20 1.73
CA LEU A 53 -15.72 29.59 1.94
C LEU A 53 -15.19 29.08 3.30
N GLU A 54 -15.99 29.17 4.37
CA GLU A 54 -15.61 28.68 5.69
C GLU A 54 -15.46 27.16 5.71
N ARG A 55 -16.33 26.44 4.99
CA ARG A 55 -16.27 24.98 4.89
C ARG A 55 -15.05 24.52 4.09
N ARG A 56 -14.71 25.20 2.98
CA ARG A 56 -13.46 24.96 2.24
C ARG A 56 -12.22 25.24 3.09
N ASN A 57 -12.16 26.39 3.77
CA ASN A 57 -11.04 26.71 4.65
C ASN A 57 -10.89 25.72 5.81
N LYS A 58 -11.99 25.18 6.34
CA LYS A 58 -11.97 24.12 7.36
C LYS A 58 -11.49 22.78 6.80
N LEU A 59 -11.93 22.39 5.60
CA LEU A 59 -11.49 21.18 4.92
C LEU A 59 -10.01 21.25 4.54
N ASP A 60 -9.56 22.34 3.93
CA ASP A 60 -8.15 22.57 3.57
C ASP A 60 -7.26 22.60 4.82
N ARG A 61 -7.77 23.17 5.93
CA ARG A 61 -7.05 23.17 7.21
C ARG A 61 -7.05 21.81 7.88
N ILE A 62 -8.10 21.01 7.76
CA ILE A 62 -8.10 19.62 8.24
C ILE A 62 -7.15 18.77 7.40
N GLU A 63 -7.14 18.92 6.08
CA GLU A 63 -6.22 18.23 5.18
C GLU A 63 -4.77 18.64 5.45
N GLN A 64 -4.50 19.93 5.67
CA GLN A 64 -3.18 20.41 6.09
C GLN A 64 -2.79 19.92 7.48
N VAL A 65 -3.70 19.96 8.47
CA VAL A 65 -3.41 19.49 9.84
C VAL A 65 -3.23 17.97 9.89
N VAL A 66 -3.94 17.21 9.05
CA VAL A 66 -3.76 15.76 8.91
C VAL A 66 -2.44 15.48 8.20
N THR A 67 -2.15 16.11 7.07
CA THR A 67 -0.92 15.86 6.31
C THR A 67 0.33 16.31 7.07
N GLN A 68 0.33 17.55 7.58
CA GLN A 68 1.43 18.08 8.39
C GLN A 68 1.49 17.41 9.77
N GLY A 69 0.35 17.02 10.35
CA GLY A 69 0.28 16.29 11.60
C GLY A 69 0.85 14.88 11.46
N PHE A 70 0.56 14.16 10.38
CA PHE A 70 1.13 12.85 10.08
C PHE A 70 2.64 12.95 9.82
N ASP A 71 3.08 13.87 8.96
CA ASP A 71 4.51 14.06 8.67
C ASP A 71 5.30 14.44 9.92
N LYS A 72 4.76 15.33 10.75
CA LYS A 72 5.44 15.82 11.96
C LYS A 72 5.34 14.83 13.13
N THR A 73 4.29 14.02 13.23
CA THR A 73 4.12 13.01 14.28
C THR A 73 4.97 11.76 14.01
N ILE A 74 5.08 11.34 12.75
CA ILE A 74 5.98 10.23 12.35
C ILE A 74 7.46 10.61 12.56
N LEU A 75 7.83 11.88 12.33
CA LEU A 75 9.19 12.37 12.57
C LEU A 75 9.50 12.65 14.06
N SER A 76 8.49 12.88 14.90
CA SER A 76 8.69 13.26 16.31
C SER A 76 8.48 12.10 17.31
N ILE A 77 7.93 10.97 16.89
CA ILE A 77 7.85 9.76 17.69
C ILE A 77 9.09 8.90 17.38
N SER A 78 10.09 8.98 18.26
CA SER A 78 11.20 8.03 18.42
C SER A 78 11.99 7.61 17.17
N GLY A 79 12.79 8.54 16.62
CA GLY A 79 14.11 8.25 16.03
C GLY A 79 14.21 7.31 14.80
N GLY A 80 13.09 6.84 14.25
CA GLY A 80 13.07 5.98 13.07
C GLY A 80 13.00 6.79 11.78
N SER A 81 13.86 6.49 10.80
CA SER A 81 13.69 7.00 9.44
C SER A 81 12.48 6.31 8.77
N VAL A 82 11.70 7.07 8.01
CA VAL A 82 10.66 6.55 7.11
C VAL A 82 11.00 6.95 5.68
N GLU A 83 10.96 5.98 4.77
CA GLU A 83 11.20 6.17 3.35
C GLU A 83 9.94 5.76 2.58
N ILE A 84 9.44 6.65 1.72
CA ILE A 84 8.24 6.42 0.91
C ILE A 84 8.67 6.28 -0.54
N PHE A 85 8.26 5.19 -1.18
CA PHE A 85 8.62 4.89 -2.56
C PHE A 85 7.52 5.31 -3.52
N LYS A 86 7.94 5.71 -4.73
CA LYS A 86 7.00 6.16 -5.78
C LYS A 86 6.37 5.00 -6.53
N ASP A 87 7.11 3.92 -6.71
CA ASP A 87 6.76 2.80 -7.57
C ASP A 87 7.36 1.48 -7.06
N SER A 88 6.87 0.36 -7.62
CA SER A 88 7.31 -0.99 -7.23
C SER A 88 8.79 -1.24 -7.53
N ARG A 89 9.31 -0.66 -8.62
CA ARG A 89 10.73 -0.72 -8.99
C ARG A 89 11.62 -0.19 -7.87
N GLN A 90 11.31 0.99 -7.31
CA GLN A 90 12.07 1.57 -6.21
C GLN A 90 12.08 0.65 -4.98
N VAL A 91 10.96 0.00 -4.67
CA VAL A 91 10.88 -0.99 -3.58
C VAL A 91 11.78 -2.18 -3.86
N TYR A 92 11.73 -2.75 -5.06
CA TYR A 92 12.57 -3.91 -5.42
C TYR A 92 14.06 -3.57 -5.37
N GLU A 93 14.47 -2.43 -5.94
CA GLU A 93 15.86 -1.97 -5.90
C GLU A 93 16.33 -1.70 -4.47
N TYR A 94 15.46 -1.07 -3.66
CA TYR A 94 15.72 -0.82 -2.25
C TYR A 94 15.90 -2.12 -1.48
N ALA A 95 14.91 -3.01 -1.54
CA ALA A 95 14.93 -4.30 -0.86
C ALA A 95 16.14 -5.15 -1.28
N ALA A 96 16.45 -5.21 -2.58
CA ALA A 96 17.65 -5.90 -3.08
C ALA A 96 18.93 -5.38 -2.41
N ARG A 97 19.12 -4.06 -2.38
CA ARG A 97 20.27 -3.44 -1.71
C ARG A 97 20.30 -3.77 -0.21
N ARG A 98 19.17 -3.64 0.48
CA ARG A 98 19.09 -3.87 1.93
C ARG A 98 19.32 -5.33 2.31
N MET A 99 18.82 -6.29 1.51
CA MET A 99 19.12 -7.72 1.69
C MET A 99 20.61 -8.01 1.54
N MET A 100 21.26 -7.41 0.53
CA MET A 100 22.71 -7.58 0.34
C MET A 100 23.51 -7.00 1.52
N ASP A 101 23.03 -5.92 2.13
CA ASP A 101 23.65 -5.33 3.32
C ASP A 101 23.37 -6.10 4.62
N ALA A 102 22.33 -6.93 4.66
CA ALA A 102 21.88 -7.65 5.87
C ALA A 102 23.02 -8.42 6.54
N LYS A 103 23.00 -8.56 7.86
CA LYS A 103 24.08 -9.15 8.67
C LYS A 103 23.68 -10.41 9.42
N LYS A 104 22.39 -10.62 9.68
CA LYS A 104 21.88 -11.72 10.51
C LYS A 104 20.72 -12.45 9.85
N SER A 105 19.70 -11.73 9.38
CA SER A 105 18.47 -12.37 8.93
C SER A 105 17.65 -11.53 7.97
N VAL A 106 16.89 -12.23 7.13
CA VAL A 106 15.81 -11.67 6.32
C VAL A 106 14.59 -12.54 6.54
N ASP A 107 13.50 -11.92 6.95
CA ASP A 107 12.20 -12.53 7.18
C ASP A 107 11.20 -11.94 6.19
N ASP A 108 10.85 -12.71 5.17
CA ASP A 108 10.11 -12.27 3.99
C ASP A 108 8.71 -12.90 3.96
N LEU A 109 7.67 -12.07 3.86
CA LEU A 109 6.27 -12.49 3.82
C LEU A 109 5.66 -12.09 2.47
N THR A 110 5.60 -13.06 1.56
CA THR A 110 5.16 -12.87 0.18
C THR A 110 3.85 -13.62 -0.10
N TRP A 111 2.84 -13.42 0.74
CA TRP A 111 1.55 -14.14 0.67
C TRP A 111 0.39 -13.34 0.07
N GLY A 112 -0.70 -14.03 -0.22
CA GLY A 112 -1.88 -13.48 -0.88
C GLY A 112 -1.76 -13.41 -2.40
N ALA A 113 -2.87 -13.07 -3.04
CA ALA A 113 -2.89 -12.74 -4.47
C ALA A 113 -2.45 -11.29 -4.67
N ILE A 114 -1.61 -11.05 -5.68
CA ILE A 114 -1.26 -9.70 -6.13
C ILE A 114 -1.70 -9.56 -7.58
N GLN A 115 -2.26 -8.41 -7.95
CA GLN A 115 -2.24 -8.00 -9.35
C GLN A 115 -0.77 -7.96 -9.78
N SER A 116 -0.43 -8.58 -10.92
CA SER A 116 0.92 -8.47 -11.44
C SER A 116 1.22 -7.00 -11.69
N THR A 117 2.03 -6.40 -10.82
CA THR A 117 2.40 -4.98 -10.84
C THR A 117 3.48 -4.68 -11.87
N ARG A 118 4.07 -5.72 -12.47
CA ARG A 118 5.21 -5.62 -13.39
C ARG A 118 4.70 -5.29 -14.79
N ARG A 119 4.48 -4.01 -15.03
CA ARG A 119 3.87 -3.50 -16.27
C ARG A 119 4.90 -2.98 -17.24
N THR A 120 6.08 -2.61 -16.74
CA THR A 120 7.20 -2.09 -17.54
C THR A 120 8.40 -3.03 -17.49
N LYS A 121 9.23 -3.00 -18.55
CA LYS A 121 10.49 -3.74 -18.58
C LYS A 121 11.41 -3.37 -17.41
N ALA A 122 11.40 -2.11 -16.99
CA ALA A 122 12.22 -1.63 -15.87
C ALA A 122 11.77 -2.24 -14.52
N GLU A 123 10.46 -2.43 -14.31
CA GLU A 123 9.95 -3.11 -13.11
C GLU A 123 10.29 -4.60 -13.12
N GLU A 124 10.22 -5.26 -14.28
CA GLU A 124 10.64 -6.65 -14.43
C GLU A 124 12.14 -6.82 -14.16
N ASP A 125 12.98 -5.94 -14.72
CA ASP A 125 14.44 -5.96 -14.49
C ASP A 125 14.77 -5.74 -13.00
N ALA A 126 14.05 -4.83 -12.31
CA ALA A 126 14.23 -4.61 -10.88
C ALA A 126 13.74 -5.78 -10.03
N PHE A 127 12.61 -6.39 -10.41
CA PHE A 127 12.12 -7.61 -9.77
C PHE A 127 13.11 -8.77 -9.92
N GLN A 128 13.70 -8.93 -11.10
CA GLN A 128 14.72 -9.96 -11.33
C GLN A 128 15.95 -9.76 -10.45
N LYS A 129 16.43 -8.52 -10.32
CA LYS A 129 17.52 -8.18 -9.36
C LYS A 129 17.13 -8.47 -7.92
N TYR A 130 15.87 -8.23 -7.54
CA TYR A 130 15.35 -8.60 -6.23
C TYR A 130 15.42 -10.11 -6.00
N VAL A 131 14.95 -10.92 -6.95
CA VAL A 131 15.02 -12.39 -6.87
C VAL A 131 16.47 -12.89 -6.79
N GLU A 132 17.37 -12.30 -7.56
CA GLU A 132 18.80 -12.62 -7.50
C GLU A 132 19.41 -12.26 -6.13
N ALA A 133 19.00 -11.14 -5.55
CA ALA A 133 19.44 -10.72 -4.22
C ALA A 133 18.95 -11.69 -3.11
N ILE A 134 17.76 -12.31 -3.25
CA ILE A 134 17.31 -13.39 -2.35
C ILE A 134 18.32 -14.54 -2.37
N VAL A 135 18.64 -15.04 -3.56
CA VAL A 135 19.57 -16.15 -3.75
C VAL A 135 20.95 -15.81 -3.19
N ALA A 136 21.48 -14.64 -3.54
CA ALA A 136 22.80 -14.20 -3.10
C ALA A 136 22.87 -14.04 -1.58
N THR A 137 21.84 -13.44 -0.98
CA THR A 137 21.75 -13.21 0.46
C THR A 137 21.63 -14.53 1.21
N ALA A 138 20.73 -15.42 0.79
CA ALA A 138 20.52 -16.70 1.45
C ALA A 138 21.70 -17.69 1.28
N SER A 139 22.56 -17.46 0.28
CA SER A 139 23.78 -18.27 0.06
C SER A 139 24.89 -17.95 1.06
N ARG A 140 24.82 -16.83 1.77
CA ARG A 140 25.76 -16.47 2.83
C ARG A 140 25.45 -17.29 4.08
N LYS A 141 26.44 -17.98 4.63
CA LYS A 141 26.26 -18.94 5.73
C LYS A 141 25.78 -18.29 7.03
N GLU A 142 26.10 -17.01 7.20
CA GLU A 142 25.78 -16.23 8.40
C GLU A 142 24.35 -15.68 8.37
N ILE A 143 23.68 -15.73 7.21
CA ILE A 143 22.33 -15.19 7.04
C ILE A 143 21.28 -16.29 7.10
N ARG A 144 20.29 -16.07 7.96
CA ARG A 144 19.06 -16.84 7.97
C ARG A 144 18.02 -16.15 7.09
N TYR A 145 17.71 -16.73 5.92
CA TYR A 145 16.63 -16.25 5.07
C TYR A 145 15.38 -17.12 5.28
N ARG A 146 14.31 -16.53 5.80
CA ARG A 146 13.02 -17.19 5.99
C ARG A 146 12.00 -16.55 5.08
N GLU A 147 11.32 -17.34 4.27
CA GLU A 147 10.20 -16.88 3.46
C GLU A 147 8.93 -17.65 3.82
N VAL A 148 7.84 -16.91 4.01
CA VAL A 148 6.48 -17.48 4.00
C VAL A 148 5.78 -17.01 2.73
N MET A 149 5.41 -17.96 1.88
CA MET A 149 4.80 -17.70 0.59
C MET A 149 3.43 -18.38 0.49
N THR A 150 2.56 -17.85 -0.35
CA THR A 150 1.39 -18.59 -0.87
C THR A 150 1.47 -18.69 -2.38
N PHE A 151 0.70 -19.61 -2.98
CA PHE A 151 0.85 -19.98 -4.38
C PHE A 151 -0.45 -19.72 -5.17
N PRO A 152 -0.84 -18.45 -5.39
CA PRO A 152 -2.03 -18.11 -6.17
C PRO A 152 -1.87 -18.33 -7.68
N SER A 153 -0.65 -18.59 -8.17
CA SER A 153 -0.35 -18.69 -9.60
C SER A 153 0.81 -19.63 -9.88
N GLU A 154 0.85 -20.18 -11.10
CA GLU A 154 1.97 -21.00 -11.58
C GLU A 154 3.31 -20.28 -11.53
N GLU A 155 3.30 -18.96 -11.73
CA GLU A 155 4.51 -18.15 -11.67
C GLU A 155 5.16 -18.17 -10.29
N ARG A 156 4.34 -18.12 -9.22
CA ARG A 156 4.83 -18.22 -7.83
C ARG A 156 5.42 -19.59 -7.54
N ILE A 157 4.81 -20.66 -8.09
CA ILE A 157 5.35 -22.02 -8.00
C ILE A 157 6.70 -22.10 -8.70
N ARG A 158 6.78 -21.67 -9.97
CA ARG A 158 8.02 -21.70 -10.75
C ARG A 158 9.16 -20.96 -10.04
N ARG A 159 8.89 -19.77 -9.49
CA ARG A 159 9.88 -19.01 -8.70
C ARG A 159 10.39 -19.81 -7.51
N ALA A 160 9.49 -20.44 -6.75
CA ALA A 160 9.88 -21.26 -5.62
C ALA A 160 10.69 -22.49 -6.06
N GLU A 161 10.29 -23.18 -7.13
CA GLU A 161 11.03 -24.32 -7.69
C GLU A 161 12.46 -23.92 -8.11
N GLU A 162 12.61 -22.80 -8.82
CA GLU A 162 13.91 -22.28 -9.26
C GLU A 162 14.85 -21.97 -8.09
N ILE A 163 14.33 -21.38 -7.00
CA ILE A 163 15.15 -21.09 -5.81
C ILE A 163 15.48 -22.38 -5.06
N LEU A 164 14.51 -23.27 -4.86
CA LEU A 164 14.71 -24.52 -4.10
C LEU A 164 15.63 -25.50 -4.83
N ALA A 165 15.64 -25.52 -6.17
CA ALA A 165 16.54 -26.33 -6.98
C ALA A 165 18.02 -26.01 -6.73
N ARG A 166 18.33 -24.77 -6.29
CA ARG A 166 19.69 -24.36 -5.90
C ARG A 166 20.12 -24.94 -4.54
N ASN A 167 19.20 -25.54 -3.79
CA ASN A 167 19.40 -26.20 -2.49
C ASN A 167 20.26 -25.37 -1.51
N ILE A 168 19.98 -24.08 -1.42
CA ILE A 168 20.76 -23.12 -0.63
C ILE A 168 20.62 -23.42 0.87
N TYR A 169 21.73 -23.44 1.61
CA TYR A 169 21.73 -23.79 3.03
C TYR A 169 20.87 -22.85 3.88
N GLY A 170 21.05 -21.53 3.73
CA GLY A 170 20.40 -20.50 4.56
C GLY A 170 18.96 -20.19 4.17
N TYR A 171 18.50 -20.65 2.99
CA TYR A 171 17.15 -20.42 2.51
C TYR A 171 16.15 -21.42 3.11
N GLN A 172 15.08 -20.88 3.67
CA GLN A 172 13.97 -21.62 4.28
C GLN A 172 12.66 -21.12 3.71
N LEU A 173 11.76 -22.05 3.40
CA LEU A 173 10.47 -21.74 2.81
C LEU A 173 9.36 -22.47 3.56
N ARG A 174 8.34 -21.71 3.94
CA ARG A 174 7.08 -22.21 4.48
C ARG A 174 5.91 -21.62 3.71
N TYR A 175 4.73 -22.21 3.89
CA TYR A 175 3.54 -21.78 3.19
C TYR A 175 2.26 -21.95 3.99
N TYR A 176 1.24 -21.21 3.55
CA TYR A 176 -0.15 -21.47 3.89
C TYR A 176 -0.91 -21.89 2.64
N ASP A 177 -1.89 -22.77 2.88
CA ASP A 177 -2.87 -23.19 1.88
C ASP A 177 -4.11 -22.34 2.13
N ILE A 178 -4.33 -21.30 1.31
CA ILE A 178 -5.40 -20.32 1.47
C ILE A 178 -6.22 -20.22 0.19
N GLU A 179 -7.52 -19.98 0.34
CA GLU A 179 -8.43 -19.73 -0.78
C GLU A 179 -8.26 -18.28 -1.25
N HIS A 180 -7.54 -18.09 -2.35
CA HIS A 180 -7.09 -16.77 -2.79
C HIS A 180 -8.20 -15.82 -3.24
N GLU A 181 -9.33 -16.34 -3.71
CA GLU A 181 -10.47 -15.55 -4.17
C GLU A 181 -11.32 -15.02 -3.01
N ALA A 182 -11.45 -15.82 -1.95
CA ALA A 182 -12.24 -15.48 -0.76
C ALA A 182 -11.43 -14.75 0.32
N THR A 183 -10.09 -14.76 0.23
CA THR A 183 -9.22 -14.14 1.23
C THR A 183 -9.08 -12.64 0.96
N PRO A 184 -9.29 -11.77 1.98
CA PRO A 184 -9.01 -10.35 1.83
C PRO A 184 -7.54 -10.09 1.49
N PRO A 185 -7.20 -8.94 0.89
CA PRO A 185 -5.82 -8.59 0.62
C PRO A 185 -4.93 -8.76 1.85
N LEU A 186 -3.84 -9.52 1.67
CA LEU A 186 -2.89 -9.80 2.74
C LEU A 186 -1.68 -8.87 2.62
N LEU A 187 -1.21 -8.40 3.77
CA LEU A 187 -0.07 -7.50 3.86
C LEU A 187 1.24 -8.26 3.57
N GLN A 188 1.96 -7.84 2.53
CA GLN A 188 3.29 -8.34 2.20
C GLN A 188 4.36 -7.39 2.72
N PHE A 189 5.33 -7.96 3.42
CA PHE A 189 6.41 -7.20 4.03
C PHE A 189 7.66 -8.04 4.24
N MET A 190 8.78 -7.37 4.44
CA MET A 190 10.06 -7.97 4.79
C MET A 190 10.63 -7.29 6.02
N VAL A 191 11.17 -8.08 6.95
CA VAL A 191 11.96 -7.59 8.09
C VAL A 191 13.42 -7.99 7.90
N ILE A 192 14.32 -7.02 7.95
CA ILE A 192 15.76 -7.22 7.78
C ILE A 192 16.46 -6.95 9.10
N ASP A 193 17.25 -7.92 9.56
CA ASP A 193 18.05 -7.90 10.79
C ASP A 193 17.30 -7.55 12.08
N SER A 194 15.96 -7.60 12.06
CA SER A 194 15.10 -7.05 13.12
C SER A 194 15.33 -5.55 13.38
N GLU A 195 15.80 -4.82 12.36
CA GLU A 195 16.13 -3.38 12.42
C GLU A 195 15.35 -2.53 11.41
N GLU A 196 14.81 -3.15 10.36
CA GLU A 196 14.10 -2.46 9.28
C GLU A 196 12.93 -3.31 8.80
N VAL A 197 11.80 -2.66 8.51
CA VAL A 197 10.67 -3.28 7.82
C VAL A 197 10.42 -2.56 6.50
N ILE A 198 10.17 -3.33 5.44
CA ILE A 198 9.80 -2.86 4.11
C ILE A 198 8.40 -3.39 3.80
N LEU A 199 7.44 -2.49 3.55
CA LEU A 199 6.05 -2.76 3.22
C LEU A 199 5.87 -2.60 1.71
N ALA A 200 5.52 -3.69 1.01
CA ALA A 200 5.55 -3.74 -0.45
C ALA A 200 4.17 -3.81 -1.09
N SER A 201 3.24 -4.63 -0.60
CA SER A 201 1.91 -4.76 -1.22
C SER A 201 0.86 -5.18 -0.21
N HIS A 202 -0.33 -4.58 -0.28
CA HIS A 202 -1.48 -4.87 0.60
C HIS A 202 -2.83 -4.67 -0.08
N ARG A 203 -2.88 -4.20 -1.34
CA ARG A 203 -4.14 -3.97 -2.07
C ARG A 203 -4.71 -5.20 -2.78
N GLY A 204 -3.90 -6.24 -2.95
CA GLY A 204 -4.30 -7.52 -3.52
C GLY A 204 -4.81 -7.40 -4.96
N THR A 205 -5.99 -7.97 -5.24
CA THR A 205 -6.63 -7.93 -6.58
C THR A 205 -7.84 -7.00 -6.67
N THR A 206 -8.29 -6.46 -5.54
CA THR A 206 -9.57 -5.73 -5.42
C THR A 206 -9.46 -4.24 -5.70
N LEU A 207 -8.28 -3.65 -5.48
CA LEU A 207 -8.01 -2.23 -5.70
C LEU A 207 -6.91 -2.03 -6.74
N PRO A 208 -6.94 -0.91 -7.49
CA PRO A 208 -5.85 -0.55 -8.39
C PRO A 208 -4.52 -0.36 -7.63
N VAL A 209 -3.44 -0.75 -8.30
CA VAL A 209 -2.06 -0.64 -7.78
C VAL A 209 -1.59 0.81 -7.68
N GLU A 210 -2.21 1.72 -8.45
CA GLU A 210 -1.86 3.13 -8.49
C GLU A 210 -2.12 3.82 -7.14
N GLY A 211 -1.09 4.45 -6.60
CA GLY A 211 -1.15 5.14 -5.31
C GLY A 211 -1.12 4.20 -4.11
N GLU A 212 -0.72 2.93 -4.28
CA GLU A 212 -0.41 2.04 -3.16
C GLU A 212 0.74 2.65 -2.33
N PRO A 213 0.55 2.89 -1.02
CA PRO A 213 1.65 3.37 -0.19
C PRO A 213 2.70 2.26 -0.04
N LEU A 214 3.90 2.55 -0.52
CA LEU A 214 5.07 1.71 -0.45
C LEU A 214 6.05 2.37 0.51
N VAL A 215 6.40 1.69 1.60
CA VAL A 215 7.10 2.34 2.74
C VAL A 215 8.15 1.43 3.34
N ALA A 216 9.30 1.98 3.72
CA ALA A 216 10.25 1.35 4.62
C ALA A 216 10.42 2.18 5.90
N THR A 217 10.63 1.52 7.03
CA THR A 217 10.93 2.21 8.28
C THR A 217 11.88 1.44 9.18
N ARG A 218 12.67 2.18 9.96
CA ARG A 218 13.54 1.69 11.04
C ARG A 218 13.06 2.08 12.42
N HIS A 219 11.78 2.44 12.57
CA HIS A 219 11.23 2.77 13.87
C HIS A 219 11.21 1.51 14.76
N PRO A 220 11.92 1.46 15.90
CA PRO A 220 12.14 0.22 16.65
C PRO A 220 10.86 -0.52 17.06
N GLU A 221 9.85 0.21 17.56
CA GLU A 221 8.57 -0.39 17.97
C GLU A 221 7.78 -0.98 16.78
N ILE A 222 7.85 -0.34 15.60
CA ILE A 222 7.17 -0.85 14.39
C ILE A 222 7.87 -2.11 13.93
N VAL A 223 9.21 -2.09 13.84
CA VAL A 223 10.01 -3.25 13.43
C VAL A 223 9.78 -4.43 14.39
N ARG A 224 9.76 -4.18 15.70
CA ARG A 224 9.44 -5.21 16.70
C ARG A 224 8.05 -5.79 16.51
N TYR A 225 7.03 -4.96 16.30
CA TYR A 225 5.67 -5.43 16.02
C TYR A 225 5.62 -6.35 14.79
N PHE A 226 6.22 -5.94 13.68
CA PHE A 226 6.26 -6.74 12.46
C PHE A 226 7.10 -8.02 12.62
N GLN A 227 8.17 -7.97 13.40
CA GLN A 227 8.98 -9.14 13.72
C GLN A 227 8.19 -10.18 14.52
N ASP A 228 7.45 -9.74 15.55
CA ASP A 228 6.60 -10.61 16.38
C ASP A 228 5.47 -11.20 15.53
N TYR A 229 4.83 -10.38 14.70
CA TYR A 229 3.79 -10.81 13.77
C TYR A 229 4.32 -11.86 12.77
N TYR A 230 5.48 -11.63 12.17
CA TYR A 230 6.13 -12.60 11.29
C TYR A 230 6.42 -13.91 12.02
N ASN A 231 6.95 -13.85 13.25
CA ASN A 231 7.27 -15.04 14.02
C ASN A 231 6.03 -15.89 14.33
N ALA A 232 4.90 -15.26 14.64
CA ALA A 232 3.63 -15.97 14.82
C ALA A 232 3.18 -16.68 13.54
N ILE A 233 3.22 -15.99 12.39
CA ILE A 233 2.91 -16.58 11.08
C ILE A 233 3.86 -17.75 10.76
N TRP A 234 5.16 -17.56 10.96
CA TRP A 234 6.19 -18.56 10.71
C TRP A 234 5.94 -19.85 11.49
N GLN A 235 5.52 -19.74 12.76
CA GLN A 235 5.24 -20.90 13.62
C GLN A 235 4.06 -21.73 13.12
N GLY A 236 3.02 -21.09 12.57
CA GLY A 236 1.84 -21.77 12.05
C GLY A 236 1.96 -22.29 10.61
N ALA A 237 2.97 -21.83 9.86
CA ALA A 237 3.13 -22.17 8.44
C ALA A 237 3.64 -23.60 8.21
N LYS A 238 3.13 -24.26 7.17
CA LYS A 238 3.56 -25.60 6.73
C LYS A 238 4.96 -25.53 6.10
N ARG A 239 5.81 -26.53 6.34
CA ARG A 239 7.22 -26.51 5.91
C ARG A 239 7.40 -27.05 4.50
N ILE A 240 8.12 -26.32 3.65
CA ILE A 240 8.63 -26.81 2.36
C ILE A 240 10.13 -27.09 2.47
N LYS A 241 10.89 -26.16 3.06
CA LYS A 241 12.33 -26.30 3.26
C LYS A 241 12.78 -25.67 4.58
N ASP A 242 13.54 -26.42 5.37
CA ASP A 242 14.26 -25.92 6.56
C ASP A 242 15.76 -25.74 6.23
N ALA A 243 16.48 -25.02 7.09
CA ALA A 243 17.90 -24.71 6.90
C ALA A 243 18.73 -26.00 6.87
N GLY A 244 19.64 -26.10 5.90
CA GLY A 244 20.49 -27.28 5.71
C GLY A 244 19.77 -28.58 5.32
N LYS A 245 18.45 -28.57 5.11
CA LYS A 245 17.67 -29.72 4.64
C LYS A 245 17.29 -29.57 3.16
N PRO A 246 17.17 -30.70 2.43
CA PRO A 246 16.62 -30.67 1.08
C PRO A 246 15.15 -30.21 1.09
N PRO A 247 14.67 -29.59 0.01
CA PRO A 247 13.27 -29.21 -0.13
C PRO A 247 12.34 -30.41 -0.23
N ASN A 248 11.14 -30.30 0.31
CA ASN A 248 10.07 -31.26 0.07
C ASN A 248 9.37 -30.95 -1.26
N GLY A 249 9.88 -31.56 -2.34
CA GLY A 249 9.35 -31.37 -3.69
C GLY A 249 7.94 -31.92 -3.92
N GLU A 250 7.47 -32.87 -3.09
CA GLU A 250 6.10 -33.41 -3.22
C GLU A 250 5.04 -32.37 -2.88
N ILE A 251 5.33 -31.48 -1.92
CA ILE A 251 4.41 -30.41 -1.52
C ILE A 251 4.16 -29.45 -2.68
N LEU A 252 5.21 -29.00 -3.38
CA LEU A 252 5.05 -28.09 -4.52
C LEU A 252 4.31 -28.74 -5.69
N LYS A 253 4.60 -30.01 -5.99
CA LYS A 253 3.85 -30.76 -7.01
C LYS A 253 2.37 -30.84 -6.69
N LYS A 254 2.02 -31.13 -5.42
CA LYS A 254 0.63 -31.17 -4.96
C LYS A 254 -0.06 -29.82 -5.11
N ILE A 255 0.62 -28.73 -4.72
CA ILE A 255 0.08 -27.37 -4.85
C ILE A 255 -0.15 -27.03 -6.34
N GLY A 256 0.78 -27.38 -7.22
CA GLY A 256 0.62 -27.18 -8.67
C GLY A 256 -0.58 -27.94 -9.24
N GLN A 257 -0.78 -29.19 -8.86
CA GLN A 257 -1.95 -29.99 -9.27
C GLN A 257 -3.28 -29.38 -8.81
N GLN A 258 -3.32 -28.82 -7.60
CA GLN A 258 -4.51 -28.17 -7.07
C GLN A 258 -4.89 -26.93 -7.88
N LEU A 259 -3.90 -26.11 -8.28
CA LEU A 259 -4.14 -24.95 -9.14
C LEU A 259 -4.72 -25.35 -10.51
N THR A 260 -4.17 -26.38 -11.16
CA THR A 260 -4.68 -26.84 -12.47
C THR A 260 -6.10 -27.43 -12.38
N THR A 261 -6.51 -27.94 -11.22
CA THR A 261 -7.85 -28.52 -11.03
C THR A 261 -8.91 -27.44 -10.75
N GLN A 262 -8.48 -26.25 -10.30
CA GLN A 262 -9.36 -25.12 -9.97
C GLN A 262 -9.50 -24.09 -11.12
N ALA A 263 -8.60 -24.13 -12.11
CA ALA A 263 -8.65 -23.30 -13.31
C ALA A 263 -9.58 -23.89 -14.39
#